data_AF-A0ABC9W201-F1
#
_entry.id   AF-A0ABC9W201-F1
#
_cell.length_a   1.000
_cell.length_b   1.000
_cell.length_c   1.000
_cell.angle_alpha   90.00
_cell.angle_beta   90.00
_cell.angle_gamma   90.00
#
_symmetry.space_group_name_H-M   'P 1'
#
loop_
_entity.id
_entity.type
_entity.pdbx_description
1 polymer ?
#
loop_
_entity_poly.entity_id
_entity_poly.type
_entity_poly.pdbx_seq_one_letter_code
_entity_poly.pdbx_strand_id
1 'polypeptide(L)'
;MNKELLGKVKHKKEAYRGWKQGQVAWKEYRETVRAAREQVRKAKALIEISLARDVKDNKKSFYRYVSEKRGTRENVGPLRNETGNLVTQDMEKAEVLNNFFALVFSGKCSSHTGQVAEGKGRDWENAEPPTVEEDHV
;
A
#
# COMPACT_ATOMS: atom_id res chain seq x y z
N MET A 1 -10.20 -19.21 -4.37
CA MET A 1 -8.97 -19.96 -4.66
C MET A 1 -9.36 -21.34 -5.18
N ASN A 2 -8.81 -21.80 -6.31
CA ASN A 2 -9.19 -23.08 -6.93
C ASN A 2 -8.80 -24.26 -6.02
N LYS A 3 -9.70 -25.26 -5.86
CA LYS A 3 -9.48 -26.49 -5.09
C LYS A 3 -8.22 -27.25 -5.56
N GLU A 4 -7.93 -27.19 -6.85
CA GLU A 4 -6.77 -27.83 -7.46
C GLU A 4 -5.44 -27.23 -6.96
N LEU A 5 -5.32 -25.90 -6.94
CA LEU A 5 -4.14 -25.21 -6.41
C LEU A 5 -3.91 -25.52 -4.94
N LEU A 6 -4.99 -25.63 -4.16
CA LEU A 6 -4.91 -26.00 -2.76
C LEU A 6 -4.38 -27.42 -2.58
N GLY A 7 -4.81 -28.35 -3.45
CA GLY A 7 -4.26 -29.71 -3.51
C GLY A 7 -2.75 -29.72 -3.79
N LYS A 8 -2.27 -28.91 -4.74
CA LYS A 8 -0.83 -28.80 -5.05
C LYS A 8 -0.03 -28.20 -3.89
N VAL A 9 -0.58 -27.22 -3.17
CA VAL A 9 0.08 -26.65 -1.98
C VAL A 9 0.17 -27.68 -0.85
N LYS A 10 -0.88 -28.48 -0.65
CA LYS A 10 -0.87 -29.60 0.30
C LYS A 10 0.17 -30.65 -0.07
N HIS A 11 0.20 -31.07 -1.33
CA HIS A 11 1.16 -32.04 -1.84
C HIS A 11 2.61 -31.57 -1.67
N LYS A 12 2.88 -30.27 -1.90
CA LYS A 12 4.20 -29.67 -1.61
C LYS A 12 4.58 -29.79 -0.12
N LYS A 13 3.62 -29.60 0.79
CA LYS A 13 3.84 -29.72 2.25
C LYS A 13 4.09 -31.16 2.67
N GLU A 14 3.41 -32.12 2.05
CA GLU A 14 3.63 -33.56 2.26
C GLU A 14 5.00 -34.00 1.75
N ALA A 15 5.38 -33.58 0.54
CA ALA A 15 6.69 -33.85 -0.03
C ALA A 15 7.82 -33.29 0.85
N TYR A 16 7.63 -32.11 1.46
CA TYR A 16 8.59 -31.57 2.44
C TYR A 16 8.73 -32.47 3.67
N ARG A 17 7.62 -32.97 4.23
CA ARG A 17 7.64 -33.89 5.37
C ARG A 17 8.35 -35.19 5.03
N GLY A 18 8.00 -35.80 3.90
CA GLY A 18 8.62 -37.05 3.43
C GLY A 18 10.11 -36.90 3.17
N TRP A 19 10.54 -35.78 2.56
CA TRP A 19 11.96 -35.49 2.38
C TRP A 19 12.69 -35.31 3.73
N LYS A 20 12.07 -34.58 4.67
CA LYS A 20 12.66 -34.37 6.01
C LYS A 20 12.81 -35.67 6.80
N GLN A 21 11.95 -36.66 6.54
CA GLN A 21 11.97 -37.99 7.15
C GLN A 21 12.81 -39.01 6.38
N GLY A 22 13.45 -38.61 5.28
CA GLY A 22 14.27 -39.50 4.44
C GLY A 22 13.47 -40.45 3.54
N GLN A 23 12.14 -40.31 3.48
CA GLN A 23 11.25 -41.16 2.68
C GLN A 23 11.17 -40.72 1.21
N VAL A 24 11.53 -39.46 0.91
CA VAL A 24 11.43 -38.87 -0.44
C VAL A 24 12.81 -38.38 -0.86
N ALA A 25 13.22 -38.73 -2.08
CA ALA A 25 14.48 -38.28 -2.63
C ALA A 25 14.48 -36.75 -2.81
N TRP A 26 15.63 -36.11 -2.58
CA TRP A 26 15.76 -34.65 -2.74
C TRP A 26 15.32 -34.14 -4.13
N LYS A 27 15.61 -34.92 -5.17
CA LYS A 27 15.26 -34.60 -6.56
C LYS A 27 13.74 -34.51 -6.76
N GLU A 28 13.00 -35.51 -6.28
CA GLU A 28 11.53 -35.58 -6.37
C GLU A 28 10.86 -34.45 -5.59
N TYR A 29 11.38 -34.16 -4.39
CA TYR A 29 10.91 -33.01 -3.61
C TYR A 29 11.11 -31.69 -4.36
N ARG A 30 12.30 -31.46 -4.93
CA ARG A 30 12.63 -30.25 -5.68
C ARG A 30 11.73 -30.07 -6.90
N GLU A 31 11.45 -31.14 -7.63
CA GLU A 31 10.53 -31.13 -8.78
C GLU A 31 9.11 -30.79 -8.35
N THR A 32 8.63 -31.41 -7.26
CA THR A 32 7.29 -31.13 -6.69
C THR A 32 7.15 -29.66 -6.27
N VAL A 33 8.17 -29.10 -5.61
CA VAL A 33 8.18 -27.68 -5.23
C VAL A 33 8.15 -26.76 -6.44
N ARG A 34 8.94 -27.06 -7.47
CA ARG A 34 8.98 -26.28 -8.72
C ARG A 34 7.61 -26.28 -9.41
N ALA A 35 7.03 -27.46 -9.60
CA ALA A 35 5.71 -27.61 -10.24
C ALA A 35 4.63 -26.84 -9.46
N ALA A 36 4.59 -26.98 -8.13
CA ALA A 36 3.62 -26.26 -7.31
C ALA A 36 3.81 -24.73 -7.41
N ARG A 37 5.05 -24.24 -7.40
CA ARG A 37 5.35 -22.80 -7.53
C ARG A 37 4.94 -22.26 -8.89
N GLU A 38 5.20 -23.02 -9.96
CA GLU A 38 4.81 -22.63 -11.31
C GLU A 38 3.29 -22.53 -11.45
N GLN A 39 2.55 -23.51 -10.95
CA GLN A 39 1.08 -23.50 -11.00
C GLN A 39 0.50 -22.31 -10.22
N VAL A 40 1.03 -22.01 -9.03
CA VAL A 40 0.62 -20.83 -8.26
C VAL A 40 0.89 -19.53 -9.03
N ARG A 41 2.05 -19.42 -9.71
CA ARG A 41 2.36 -18.24 -10.54
C ARG A 41 1.40 -18.11 -11.72
N LYS A 42 1.13 -19.20 -12.45
CA LYS A 42 0.20 -19.21 -13.58
C LYS A 42 -1.20 -18.80 -13.15
N ALA A 43 -1.70 -19.38 -12.07
CA ALA A 43 -3.02 -19.02 -11.53
C ALA A 43 -3.10 -17.56 -11.08
N LYS A 44 -2.05 -17.04 -10.43
CA LYS A 44 -1.97 -15.64 -10.04
C LYS A 44 -2.02 -14.72 -11.27
N ALA A 45 -1.20 -15.01 -12.29
CA ALA A 45 -1.18 -14.24 -13.52
C ALA A 45 -2.54 -14.24 -14.25
N LEU A 46 -3.24 -15.39 -14.29
CA LEU A 46 -4.57 -15.48 -14.88
C LEU A 46 -5.59 -14.55 -14.19
N ILE A 47 -5.56 -14.49 -12.86
CA ILE A 47 -6.44 -13.60 -12.08
C ILE A 47 -6.07 -12.13 -12.34
N GLU A 48 -4.79 -11.80 -12.39
CA GLU A 48 -4.33 -10.43 -12.67
C GLU A 48 -4.73 -9.99 -14.08
N ILE A 49 -4.62 -10.89 -15.06
CA ILE A 49 -5.05 -10.64 -16.44
C ILE A 49 -6.57 -10.40 -16.51
N SER A 50 -7.39 -11.21 -15.84
CA SER A 50 -8.84 -11.00 -15.83
C SER A 50 -9.19 -9.66 -15.17
N LEU A 51 -8.56 -9.33 -14.05
CA LEU A 51 -8.80 -8.05 -13.36
C LEU A 51 -8.40 -6.83 -14.22
N ALA A 52 -7.31 -6.93 -14.97
CA ALA A 52 -6.86 -5.87 -15.86
C ALA A 52 -7.79 -5.69 -17.07
N ARG A 53 -8.26 -6.80 -17.66
CA ARG A 53 -9.24 -6.78 -18.77
C ARG A 53 -10.56 -6.15 -18.34
N ASP A 54 -11.05 -6.53 -17.17
CA ASP A 54 -12.36 -6.12 -16.67
C ASP A 54 -12.32 -4.77 -15.93
N VAL A 55 -11.20 -4.04 -15.98
CA VAL A 55 -11.03 -2.80 -15.19
C VAL A 55 -12.05 -1.74 -15.55
N LYS A 56 -12.49 -1.68 -16.82
CA LYS A 56 -13.48 -0.70 -17.26
C LYS A 56 -14.85 -0.96 -16.64
N ASP A 57 -15.24 -2.23 -16.56
CA ASP A 57 -16.56 -2.65 -16.10
C ASP A 57 -16.61 -2.86 -14.58
N ASN A 58 -15.50 -3.31 -13.97
CA ASN A 58 -15.39 -3.61 -12.55
C ASN A 58 -14.12 -3.00 -11.92
N LYS A 59 -14.04 -1.67 -11.92
CA LYS A 59 -12.95 -0.91 -11.28
C LYS A 59 -12.72 -1.33 -9.83
N LYS A 60 -13.79 -1.60 -9.08
CA LYS A 60 -13.74 -1.92 -7.65
C LYS A 60 -12.94 -3.21 -7.37
N SER A 61 -13.09 -4.26 -8.17
CA SER A 61 -12.33 -5.50 -7.96
C SER A 61 -10.84 -5.31 -8.22
N PHE A 62 -10.48 -4.52 -9.22
CA PHE A 62 -9.09 -4.21 -9.54
C PHE A 62 -8.41 -3.42 -8.40
N TYR A 63 -9.01 -2.31 -7.97
CA TYR A 63 -8.45 -1.51 -6.88
C TYR A 63 -8.41 -2.26 -5.55
N ARG A 64 -9.42 -3.10 -5.26
CA ARG A 64 -9.40 -3.98 -4.08
C ARG A 64 -8.21 -4.95 -4.11
N TYR A 65 -7.93 -5.55 -5.27
CA TYR A 65 -6.76 -6.42 -5.42
C TYR A 65 -5.46 -5.64 -5.18
N VAL A 66 -5.33 -4.46 -5.79
CA VAL A 66 -4.16 -3.59 -5.61
C VAL A 66 -3.97 -3.20 -4.14
N SER A 67 -5.03 -2.76 -3.45
CA SER A 67 -4.97 -2.37 -2.04
C SER A 67 -4.58 -3.55 -1.14
N GLU A 68 -5.09 -4.75 -1.41
CA GLU A 68 -4.71 -5.96 -0.66
C GLU A 68 -3.22 -6.32 -0.87
N LYS A 69 -2.66 -6.02 -2.05
CA LYS A 69 -1.24 -6.29 -2.37
C LYS A 69 -0.26 -5.23 -1.89
N ARG A 70 -0.71 -4.00 -1.60
CA ARG A 70 0.15 -2.89 -1.16
C ARG A 70 0.81 -3.14 0.21
N GLY A 71 0.40 -4.15 0.98
CA GLY A 71 1.13 -4.69 2.14
C GLY A 71 1.10 -3.79 3.39
N THR A 72 0.94 -2.49 3.22
CA THR A 72 0.69 -1.51 4.28
C THR A 72 -0.79 -1.16 4.28
N ARG A 73 -1.41 -1.13 5.47
CA ARG A 73 -2.58 -0.27 5.67
C ARG A 73 -2.09 1.15 5.46
N GLU A 74 -2.80 1.94 4.68
CA GLU A 74 -2.64 3.39 4.67
C GLU A 74 -3.03 3.88 6.07
N ASN A 75 -2.05 3.86 6.99
CA ASN A 75 -2.19 4.41 8.33
C ASN A 75 -1.36 5.68 8.39
N VAL A 76 -1.93 6.71 9.00
CA VAL A 76 -1.20 7.92 9.35
C VAL A 76 -0.04 7.52 10.24
N GLY A 77 1.17 7.94 9.85
CA GLY A 77 2.37 7.75 10.67
C GLY A 77 2.21 8.36 12.07
N PRO A 78 3.13 8.10 13.00
CA PRO A 78 3.08 8.70 14.32
C PRO A 78 2.97 10.23 14.23
N LEU A 79 2.02 10.81 14.96
CA LEU A 79 1.82 12.26 15.01
C LEU A 79 2.41 12.83 16.29
N ARG A 80 2.76 14.12 16.27
CA ARG A 80 3.06 14.86 17.51
C ARG A 80 1.81 15.54 18.00
N ASN A 81 1.48 15.36 19.27
CA ASN A 81 0.43 16.15 19.91
C ASN A 81 0.96 17.53 20.34
N GLU A 82 0.06 18.36 20.86
CA GLU A 82 0.38 19.71 21.35
C GLU A 82 1.42 19.70 22.49
N THR A 83 1.46 18.64 23.29
CA THR A 83 2.45 18.43 24.35
C THR A 83 3.82 17.98 23.82
N GLY A 84 3.97 17.73 22.51
CA GLY A 84 5.19 17.28 21.87
C GLY A 84 5.45 15.77 21.94
N ASN A 85 4.51 14.99 22.48
CA ASN A 85 4.60 13.53 22.58
C ASN A 85 4.24 12.85 21.25
N LEU A 86 4.90 11.72 20.96
CA LEU A 86 4.60 10.90 19.78
C LEU A 86 3.38 10.01 20.05
N VAL A 87 2.36 10.20 19.23
CA VAL A 87 1.09 9.50 19.25
C VAL A 87 1.07 8.43 18.17
N THR A 88 0.79 7.19 18.56
CA THR A 88 0.76 6.03 17.64
C THR A 88 -0.62 5.39 17.52
N GLN A 89 -1.51 5.58 18.50
CA GLN A 89 -2.86 5.03 18.53
C GLN A 89 -3.79 5.81 17.60
N ASP A 90 -4.65 5.10 16.86
CA ASP A 90 -5.50 5.71 15.81
C ASP A 90 -6.53 6.72 16.37
N MET A 91 -7.07 6.46 17.57
CA MET A 91 -8.02 7.35 18.25
C MET A 91 -7.37 8.69 18.63
N GLU A 92 -6.20 8.64 19.26
CA GLU A 92 -5.44 9.82 19.65
C GLU A 92 -4.96 10.61 18.42
N LYS A 93 -4.55 9.92 17.33
CA LYS A 93 -4.21 10.57 16.06
C LYS A 93 -5.41 11.32 15.47
N ALA A 94 -6.61 10.77 15.58
CA ALA A 94 -7.83 11.42 15.11
C ALA A 94 -8.15 12.69 15.91
N GLU A 95 -7.95 12.67 17.23
CA GLU A 95 -8.13 13.84 18.10
C GLU A 95 -7.15 14.96 17.76
N VAL A 96 -5.86 14.64 17.58
CA VAL A 96 -4.83 15.62 17.19
C VAL A 96 -5.18 16.29 15.86
N LEU A 97 -5.59 15.52 14.86
CA LEU A 97 -6.02 16.07 13.57
C LEU A 97 -7.27 16.94 13.71
N ASN A 98 -8.27 16.48 14.47
CA ASN A 98 -9.51 17.22 14.68
C ASN A 98 -9.27 18.59 15.34
N ASN A 99 -8.41 18.64 16.36
CA ASN A 99 -8.02 19.89 17.01
C ASN A 99 -7.29 20.82 16.04
N PHE A 100 -6.34 20.30 15.25
CA PHE A 100 -5.63 21.09 14.24
C PHE A 100 -6.60 21.71 13.23
N PHE A 101 -7.53 20.93 12.67
CA PHE A 101 -8.53 21.44 11.74
C PHE A 101 -9.43 22.48 12.41
N ALA A 102 -9.88 22.24 13.64
CA ALA A 102 -10.72 23.20 14.38
C ALA A 102 -10.00 24.55 14.61
N LEU A 103 -8.69 24.54 14.85
CA LEU A 103 -7.87 25.76 15.00
C LEU A 103 -7.73 26.55 13.68
N VAL A 104 -7.63 25.86 12.54
CA VAL A 104 -7.57 26.52 11.23
C VAL A 104 -8.88 27.22 10.90
N PHE A 105 -10.02 26.64 11.25
CA PHE A 105 -11.35 27.20 10.97
C PHE A 105 -11.85 28.16 12.07
N SER A 106 -11.40 28.01 13.31
CA SER A 106 -11.69 28.91 14.41
C SER A 106 -10.53 29.90 14.50
N GLY A 107 -10.56 30.99 13.74
CA GLY A 107 -9.46 31.97 13.59
C GLY A 107 -8.93 32.63 14.87
N LYS A 108 -8.36 31.83 15.77
CA LYS A 108 -7.62 32.25 16.95
C LYS A 108 -6.18 31.80 16.72
N CYS A 109 -5.47 32.61 15.95
CA CYS A 109 -4.02 32.64 16.00
C CYS A 109 -3.61 32.98 17.44
N SER A 110 -3.40 31.96 18.28
CA SER A 110 -2.59 32.10 19.46
C SER A 110 -1.16 32.30 18.97
N SER A 111 -0.80 33.55 18.73
CA SER A 111 0.56 33.98 18.44
C SER A 111 1.51 33.43 19.51
N HIS A 112 2.22 32.36 19.19
CA HIS A 112 3.49 32.12 19.85
C HIS A 112 4.39 33.29 19.47
N THR A 113 4.67 34.14 20.45
CA THR A 113 5.65 35.22 20.38
C THR A 113 7.02 34.62 20.09
N GLY A 114 7.29 34.32 18.82
CA GLY A 114 8.61 34.16 18.25
C GLY A 114 8.81 35.34 17.31
N GLN A 115 9.83 36.13 17.60
CA GLN A 115 10.11 37.39 16.92
C GLN A 115 10.07 37.23 15.39
N VAL A 116 9.29 38.12 14.77
CA VAL A 116 9.30 38.39 13.34
C VAL A 116 10.65 38.98 12.99
N ALA A 117 11.44 38.28 12.18
CA ALA A 117 12.28 38.93 11.19
C ALA A 117 11.49 38.90 9.87
N GLU A 118 11.16 40.08 9.36
CA GLU A 118 10.39 40.28 8.14
C GLU A 118 10.98 39.49 6.97
N GLY A 119 10.21 38.51 6.49
CA GLY A 119 10.41 37.85 5.21
C GLY A 119 9.30 38.27 4.27
N LYS A 120 9.59 39.23 3.40
CA LYS A 120 8.68 39.83 2.41
C LYS A 120 7.90 38.76 1.65
N GLY A 121 6.57 38.82 1.74
CA GLY A 121 5.65 37.92 1.04
C GLY A 121 5.86 38.00 -0.47
N ARG A 122 5.98 36.83 -1.10
CA ARG A 122 5.76 36.70 -2.54
C ARG A 122 4.32 36.24 -2.71
N ASP A 123 3.50 37.13 -3.25
CA ASP A 123 2.16 36.80 -3.76
C ASP A 123 2.27 35.63 -4.74
N TRP A 124 1.55 34.55 -4.44
CA TRP A 124 1.44 33.36 -5.29
C TRP A 124 0.20 33.43 -6.20
N GLU A 125 -0.52 34.54 -6.24
CA GLU A 125 -1.54 34.75 -7.26
C GLU A 125 -0.86 35.34 -8.50
N ASN A 126 -0.61 34.46 -9.48
CA ASN A 126 -0.33 34.67 -10.91
C ASN A 126 0.77 33.74 -11.46
N ALA A 127 0.90 32.51 -10.94
CA ALA A 127 1.62 31.47 -11.66
C ALA A 127 0.73 30.94 -12.79
N GLU A 128 0.86 31.51 -13.99
CA GLU A 128 0.34 30.89 -15.21
C GLU A 128 0.99 29.51 -15.41
N PRO A 129 0.24 28.48 -15.81
CA PRO A 129 0.80 27.16 -16.05
C PRO A 129 1.76 27.21 -17.26
N PRO A 130 2.89 26.50 -17.22
CA PRO A 130 3.82 26.51 -18.34
C PRO A 130 3.16 25.85 -19.55
N THR A 131 3.04 26.64 -20.63
CA THR A 131 2.63 26.18 -21.95
C THR A 131 3.61 25.12 -22.42
N VAL A 132 3.11 23.91 -22.67
CA VAL A 132 3.82 22.88 -23.43
C VAL A 132 3.94 23.39 -24.86
N GLU A 133 5.14 23.74 -25.29
CA GLU A 133 5.47 23.82 -26.72
C GLU A 133 5.79 22.38 -27.19
N GLU A 134 4.95 21.88 -28.09
CA GLU A 134 5.18 20.65 -28.83
C GLU A 134 6.29 20.89 -29.85
N ASP A 135 7.46 20.27 -29.66
CA ASP A 135 8.51 20.27 -30.68
C ASP A 135 8.25 19.11 -31.65
N HIS A 136 7.83 19.48 -32.86
CA HIS A 136 7.72 18.58 -34.00
C HIS A 136 9.00 18.69 -34.86
N VAL A 137 9.67 17.53 -35.00
CA VAL A 137 10.74 17.15 -35.96
C VAL A 137 12.14 17.71 -35.74
#